data_AF-A0A7S1T425-F1
#
_entry.id   AF-A0A7S1T425-F1
#
_cell.length_a   1.000
_cell.length_b   1.000
_cell.length_c   1.000
_cell.angle_alpha   90.00
_cell.angle_beta   90.00
_cell.angle_gamma   90.00
#
_symmetry.space_group_name_H-M   'P 1'
#
loop_
_entity.id
_entity.type
_entity.pdbx_description
1 polymer ?
#
loop_
_entity_poly.entity_id
_entity_poly.type
_entity_poly.pdbx_seq_one_letter_code
_entity_poly.pdbx_strand_id
1 'polypeptide(L)'
;VVIFYEAFFMSIYWSVTTLTTVGYGDVTPSNIGEVIVAIIVMLIGIMSFAVLIGSMQEVFKNASDTARNVSVLREKLEAVDTWLQKRSIPKSIQSQVRRFYHEAWLQREQDYMESEIFEELPHQLRAVVAQHQTCEMLGN
;
A
#
# COMPACT_ATOMS: atom_id res chain seq x y z
N VAL A 1 39.97 2.02 27.55
CA VAL A 1 38.52 1.68 27.61
C VAL A 1 37.65 2.92 27.49
N VAL A 2 37.81 3.93 28.36
CA VAL A 2 37.03 5.18 28.31
C VAL A 2 37.10 5.90 26.95
N ILE A 3 38.31 6.04 26.37
CA ILE A 3 38.52 6.69 25.06
C ILE A 3 37.77 5.99 23.92
N PHE A 4 37.68 4.65 23.95
CA PHE A 4 36.97 3.90 22.92
C PHE A 4 35.45 4.11 23.02
N TYR A 5 34.93 4.20 24.24
CA TYR A 5 33.53 4.49 24.49
C TYR A 5 33.17 5.88 23.95
N GLU A 6 33.96 6.89 24.24
CA GLU A 6 33.73 8.26 23.73
C GLU A 6 33.73 8.33 22.20
N ALA A 7 34.69 7.68 21.53
CA ALA A 7 34.75 7.62 20.06
C ALA A 7 33.54 6.88 19.44
N PHE A 8 33.05 5.83 20.11
CA PHE A 8 31.85 5.11 19.65
C PHE A 8 30.60 5.99 19.72
N PHE A 9 30.36 6.67 20.84
CA PHE A 9 29.20 7.56 20.96
C PHE A 9 29.30 8.78 20.03
N MET A 10 30.49 9.35 19.85
CA MET A 10 30.71 10.43 18.89
C MET A 10 30.46 10.00 17.44
N SER A 11 30.85 8.78 17.06
CA SER A 11 30.60 8.28 15.71
C SER A 11 29.11 8.01 15.46
N ILE A 12 28.38 7.49 16.45
CA ILE A 12 26.91 7.38 16.38
C ILE A 12 26.27 8.77 16.28
N TYR A 13 26.68 9.71 17.15
CA TYR A 13 26.16 11.07 17.14
C TYR A 13 26.35 11.74 15.77
N TRP A 14 27.56 11.67 15.19
CA TRP A 14 27.84 12.22 13.87
C TRP A 14 27.01 11.53 12.78
N SER A 15 26.87 10.20 12.85
CA SER A 15 26.06 9.45 11.88
C SER A 15 24.58 9.83 11.96
N VAL A 16 24.03 9.92 13.17
CA VAL A 16 22.61 10.27 13.40
C VAL A 16 22.35 11.71 12.97
N THR A 17 23.19 12.67 13.33
CA THR A 17 23.02 14.08 12.95
C THR A 17 23.17 14.31 11.45
N THR A 18 24.04 13.55 10.78
CA THR A 18 24.17 13.55 9.31
C THR A 18 22.94 12.91 8.65
N LEU A 19 22.53 11.73 9.11
CA LEU A 19 21.35 11.02 8.56
C LEU A 19 20.07 11.84 8.77
N THR A 20 19.86 12.40 9.95
CA THR A 20 18.67 13.23 10.23
C THR A 20 18.74 14.62 9.59
N THR A 21 19.81 14.93 8.86
CA THR A 21 20.06 16.23 8.20
C THR A 21 20.13 17.42 9.16
N VAL A 22 20.33 17.17 10.46
CA VAL A 22 20.48 18.23 11.48
C VAL A 22 21.82 18.95 11.32
N GLY A 23 22.90 18.18 11.18
CA GLY A 23 24.23 18.68 10.80
C GLY A 23 24.74 19.87 11.63
N TYR A 24 24.91 19.71 12.95
CA TYR A 24 25.40 20.79 13.84
C TYR A 24 26.76 21.39 13.43
N GLY A 25 27.60 20.61 12.74
CA GLY A 25 28.90 21.06 12.23
C GLY A 25 30.02 21.09 13.27
N ASP A 26 29.78 20.51 14.44
CA ASP A 26 30.75 20.32 15.52
C ASP A 26 31.74 19.18 15.24
N VAL A 27 31.31 18.15 14.50
CA VAL A 27 32.17 17.07 14.00
C VAL A 27 32.20 17.14 12.47
N THR A 28 33.36 17.52 11.91
CA THR A 28 33.54 17.70 10.46
C THR A 28 34.79 16.98 9.95
N PRO A 29 34.75 16.48 8.70
CA PRO A 29 35.90 15.82 8.10
C PRO A 29 37.03 16.83 7.89
N SER A 30 38.24 16.47 8.32
CA SER A 30 39.45 17.31 8.24
C SER A 30 40.36 16.92 7.07
N ASN A 31 40.22 15.70 6.53
CA ASN A 31 41.01 15.22 5.41
C ASN A 31 40.14 14.58 4.30
N ILE A 32 40.75 14.37 3.13
CA ILE A 32 40.05 13.86 1.93
C ILE A 32 39.43 12.47 2.19
N GLY A 33 40.09 11.60 2.95
CA GLY A 33 39.56 10.27 3.27
C GLY A 33 38.26 10.34 4.09
N GLU A 34 38.23 11.21 5.09
CA GLU A 34 37.04 11.45 5.91
C GLU A 34 35.91 12.10 5.09
N VAL A 35 36.25 12.99 4.14
CA VAL A 35 35.25 13.55 3.21
C VAL A 35 34.62 12.45 2.35
N ILE A 36 35.41 11.50 1.83
CA ILE A 36 34.89 10.38 1.05
C ILE A 36 33.94 9.52 1.89
N VAL A 37 34.30 9.20 3.14
CA VAL A 37 33.41 8.47 4.07
C VAL A 37 32.12 9.25 4.31
N ALA A 38 32.21 10.55 4.55
CA ALA A 38 31.04 11.42 4.71
C ALA A 38 30.12 11.38 3.49
N ILE A 39 30.67 11.47 2.28
CA ILE A 39 29.90 11.36 1.03
C ILE A 39 29.16 10.02 0.95
N ILE A 40 29.84 8.91 1.23
CA ILE A 40 29.23 7.58 1.20
C ILE A 40 28.08 7.48 2.20
N VAL A 41 28.27 7.94 3.44
CA VAL A 41 27.23 7.93 4.48
C VAL A 41 26.03 8.79 4.08
N MET A 42 26.27 9.97 3.50
CA MET A 42 25.19 10.84 3.01
C MET A 42 24.39 10.17 1.87
N LEU A 43 25.05 9.50 0.93
CA LEU A 43 24.37 8.77 -0.15
C LEU A 43 23.52 7.61 0.39
N ILE A 44 24.05 6.84 1.35
CA ILE A 44 23.29 5.78 2.03
C ILE A 44 22.08 6.37 2.76
N GLY A 45 22.25 7.52 3.39
CA GLY A 45 21.15 8.26 4.02
C GLY A 45 20.03 8.56 3.04
N ILE A 46 20.34 9.16 1.89
CA ILE A 46 19.36 9.50 0.85
C ILE A 46 18.60 8.25 0.37
N MET A 47 19.33 7.16 0.08
CA MET A 47 18.69 5.90 -0.34
C MET A 47 17.75 5.35 0.75
N SER A 48 18.16 5.44 2.02
CA SER A 48 17.33 5.01 3.15
C SER A 48 16.05 5.83 3.26
N PHE A 49 16.11 7.16 3.13
CA PHE A 49 14.90 8.01 3.11
C PHE A 49 13.99 7.70 1.93
N ALA A 50 14.54 7.44 0.74
CA ALA A 50 13.72 7.08 -0.41
C ALA A 50 12.89 5.81 -0.17
N VAL A 51 13.51 4.78 0.42
CA VAL A 51 12.82 3.52 0.79
C VAL A 51 11.77 3.78 1.87
N LEU A 52 12.11 4.57 2.89
CA LEU A 52 11.17 4.91 3.97
C LEU A 52 9.94 5.66 3.44
N ILE A 53 10.15 6.67 2.60
CA ILE A 53 9.07 7.44 1.98
C ILE A 53 8.21 6.53 1.09
N GLY A 54 8.82 5.67 0.26
CA GLY A 54 8.07 4.71 -0.56
C GLY A 54 7.20 3.76 0.27
N SER A 55 7.76 3.23 1.36
CA SER A 55 7.03 2.37 2.29
C SER A 55 5.88 3.11 2.98
N MET A 56 6.10 4.37 3.40
CA MET A 56 5.05 5.21 3.96
C MET A 56 3.95 5.48 2.93
N GLN A 57 4.31 5.81 1.69
CA GLN A 57 3.35 6.05 0.61
C GLN A 57 2.47 4.83 0.35
N GLU A 58 3.03 3.62 0.39
CA GLU A 58 2.26 2.38 0.25
C GLU A 58 1.24 2.21 1.39
N VAL A 59 1.66 2.42 2.64
CA VAL A 59 0.75 2.38 3.80
C VAL A 59 -0.35 3.43 3.68
N PHE A 60 -0.01 4.66 3.29
CA PHE A 60 -0.98 5.74 3.08
C PHE A 60 -1.93 5.43 1.93
N LYS A 61 -1.42 4.86 0.83
CA LYS A 61 -2.23 4.44 -0.31
C LYS A 61 -3.24 3.37 0.12
N ASN A 62 -2.80 2.32 0.81
CA ASN A 62 -3.69 1.26 1.28
C ASN A 62 -4.75 1.78 2.26
N ALA A 63 -4.38 2.67 3.18
CA ALA A 63 -5.31 3.31 4.10
C ALA A 63 -6.30 4.23 3.36
N SER A 64 -5.84 4.99 2.37
CA SER A 64 -6.65 5.89 1.55
C SER A 64 -7.57 5.13 0.60
N ASP A 65 -7.10 4.05 -0.01
CA ASP A 65 -7.89 3.20 -0.92
C ASP A 65 -9.02 2.52 -0.14
N THR A 66 -8.74 2.01 1.06
CA THR A 66 -9.79 1.49 1.96
C THR A 66 -10.83 2.57 2.30
N ALA A 67 -10.37 3.76 2.68
CA ALA A 67 -11.26 4.87 3.01
C ALA A 67 -12.07 5.36 1.80
N ARG A 68 -11.47 5.39 0.61
CA ARG A 68 -12.09 5.79 -0.65
C ARG A 68 -13.10 4.75 -1.14
N ASN A 69 -12.79 3.46 -1.01
CA ASN A 69 -13.70 2.40 -1.43
C ASN A 69 -14.96 2.39 -0.56
N VAL A 70 -14.81 2.65 0.75
CA VAL A 70 -15.94 2.83 1.66
C VAL A 70 -16.77 4.07 1.31
N SER A 71 -16.15 5.20 0.95
CA SER A 71 -16.90 6.41 0.57
C SER A 71 -17.66 6.25 -0.75
N VAL A 72 -17.04 5.63 -1.76
CA VAL A 72 -17.69 5.34 -3.06
C VAL A 72 -18.86 4.37 -2.87
N LEU A 73 -18.70 3.33 -2.04
CA LEU A 73 -19.81 2.42 -1.72
C LEU A 73 -20.96 3.16 -1.04
N ARG A 74 -20.67 4.03 -0.07
CA ARG A 74 -21.68 4.85 0.61
C ARG A 74 -22.45 5.74 -0.36
N GLU A 75 -21.75 6.45 -1.24
CA GLU A 75 -22.37 7.32 -2.25
C GLU A 75 -23.31 6.52 -3.17
N LYS A 76 -22.88 5.34 -3.64
CA LYS A 76 -23.72 4.45 -4.43
C LYS A 76 -24.95 3.97 -3.66
N LEU A 77 -24.79 3.58 -2.40
CA LEU A 77 -25.90 3.12 -1.57
C LEU A 77 -26.92 4.25 -1.30
N GLU A 78 -26.47 5.49 -1.12
CA GLU A 78 -27.35 6.66 -0.97
C GLU A 78 -28.16 6.93 -2.25
N ALA A 79 -27.52 6.84 -3.42
CA ALA A 79 -28.20 6.98 -4.71
C ALA A 79 -29.25 5.87 -4.91
N VAL A 80 -28.91 4.62 -4.56
CA VAL A 80 -29.83 3.47 -4.60
C VAL A 80 -31.00 3.67 -3.64
N ASP A 81 -30.75 4.07 -2.39
CA ASP A 81 -31.80 4.33 -1.41
C ASP A 81 -32.76 5.42 -1.88
N THR A 82 -32.22 6.51 -2.43
CA THR A 82 -33.02 7.61 -2.98
C THR A 82 -33.92 7.12 -4.10
N TRP A 83 -33.40 6.29 -5.01
CA TRP A 83 -34.17 5.69 -6.09
C TRP A 83 -35.27 4.74 -5.60
N LEU A 84 -34.97 3.91 -4.61
CA LEU A 84 -35.92 2.96 -4.01
C LEU A 84 -37.04 3.67 -3.25
N GLN A 85 -36.71 4.73 -2.51
CA GLN A 85 -37.68 5.55 -1.78
C GLN A 85 -38.62 6.29 -2.73
N LYS A 86 -38.09 6.85 -3.83
CA LYS A 86 -38.90 7.53 -4.85
C LYS A 86 -39.93 6.62 -5.51
N ARG A 87 -39.67 5.30 -5.55
CA ARG A 87 -40.58 4.28 -6.09
C ARG A 87 -41.47 3.61 -5.03
N SER A 88 -41.44 4.09 -3.78
CA SER A 88 -42.22 3.54 -2.66
C SER A 88 -42.01 2.04 -2.45
N ILE A 89 -40.79 1.54 -2.70
CA ILE A 89 -40.45 0.12 -2.51
C ILE A 89 -40.53 -0.22 -1.00
N PRO A 90 -41.15 -1.35 -0.60
CA PRO A 90 -41.20 -1.78 0.80
C PRO A 90 -39.81 -1.91 1.44
N LYS A 91 -39.71 -1.56 2.74
CA LYS A 91 -38.44 -1.57 3.50
C LYS A 91 -37.73 -2.93 3.47
N SER A 92 -38.49 -4.04 3.44
CA SER A 92 -37.93 -5.39 3.36
C SER A 92 -37.14 -5.66 2.07
N ILE A 93 -37.56 -5.08 0.94
CA ILE A 93 -36.85 -5.18 -0.34
C ILE A 93 -35.68 -4.20 -0.37
N GLN A 94 -35.83 -3.00 0.20
CA GLN A 94 -34.72 -2.04 0.34
C GLN A 94 -33.53 -2.65 1.10
N SER A 95 -33.80 -3.36 2.20
CA SER A 95 -32.77 -4.06 2.97
C SER A 95 -32.09 -5.18 2.18
N GLN A 96 -32.83 -5.92 1.34
CA GLN A 96 -32.25 -6.94 0.48
C GLN A 96 -31.35 -6.35 -0.61
N VAL A 97 -31.79 -5.25 -1.24
CA VAL A 97 -30.98 -4.54 -2.25
C VAL A 97 -29.71 -3.96 -1.63
N ARG A 98 -29.79 -3.33 -0.45
CA ARG A 98 -28.62 -2.85 0.28
C ARG A 98 -27.63 -3.98 0.59
N ARG A 99 -28.13 -5.14 1.03
CA ARG A 99 -27.28 -6.31 1.33
C ARG A 99 -26.59 -6.82 0.06
N PHE A 100 -27.34 -6.93 -1.05
CA PHE A 100 -26.77 -7.30 -2.34
C PHE A 100 -25.65 -6.34 -2.78
N TYR A 101 -25.85 -5.02 -2.69
CA TYR A 101 -24.79 -4.07 -3.06
C TYR A 101 -23.57 -4.12 -2.14
N HIS A 102 -23.75 -4.42 -0.86
CA HIS A 102 -22.64 -4.59 0.08
C HIS A 102 -21.83 -5.86 -0.20
N GLU A 103 -22.50 -6.96 -0.54
CA GLU A 103 -21.89 -8.24 -0.90
C GLU A 103 -21.23 -8.18 -2.29
N ALA A 104 -21.94 -7.64 -3.28
CA ALA A 104 -21.45 -7.51 -4.64
C ALA A 104 -20.25 -6.54 -4.75
N TRP A 105 -20.14 -5.53 -3.87
CA TRP A 105 -18.98 -4.63 -3.85
C TRP A 105 -17.71 -5.36 -3.39
N LEU A 106 -17.83 -6.21 -2.36
CA LEU A 106 -16.71 -7.03 -1.86
C LEU A 106 -16.29 -8.08 -2.89
N GLN A 107 -17.25 -8.71 -3.58
CA GLN A 107 -16.95 -9.65 -4.66
C GLN A 107 -16.29 -8.98 -5.87
N ARG A 108 -16.67 -7.74 -6.21
CA ARG A 108 -16.14 -7.06 -7.39
C ARG A 108 -14.64 -6.76 -7.32
N GLU A 109 -14.10 -6.48 -6.14
CA GLU A 109 -12.64 -6.34 -5.96
C GLU A 109 -11.92 -7.67 -6.17
N GLN A 110 -12.51 -8.77 -5.68
CA GLN A 110 -11.97 -10.11 -5.84
C GLN A 110 -12.03 -10.59 -7.30
N ASP A 111 -13.16 -10.39 -7.98
CA ASP A 111 -13.35 -10.73 -9.40
C ASP A 111 -12.39 -9.95 -10.32
N TYR A 112 -12.12 -8.68 -10.01
CA TYR A 112 -11.20 -7.86 -10.82
C TYR A 112 -9.78 -8.41 -10.74
N MET A 113 -9.31 -8.75 -9.54
CA MET A 113 -8.00 -9.36 -9.32
C MET A 113 -7.90 -10.75 -9.97
N GLU A 114 -8.93 -11.59 -9.86
CA GLU A 114 -8.96 -12.91 -10.52
C GLU A 114 -8.92 -12.78 -12.05
N SER A 115 -9.60 -11.80 -12.63
CA SER A 115 -9.57 -11.55 -14.08
C SER A 115 -8.20 -11.07 -14.57
N GLU A 116 -7.52 -10.21 -13.83
CA GLU A 116 -6.17 -9.72 -14.15
C GLU A 116 -5.15 -10.87 -14.08
N ILE A 117 -5.21 -11.68 -13.02
CA ILE A 117 -4.37 -12.90 -12.88
C ILE A 117 -4.62 -13.86 -14.06
N PHE A 118 -5.88 -14.04 -14.45
CA PHE A 118 -6.22 -14.90 -15.59
C PHE A 118 -5.70 -14.33 -16.93
N GLU A 119 -5.70 -13.01 -17.09
CA GLU A 119 -5.15 -12.31 -18.26
C GLU A 119 -3.62 -12.24 -18.28
N GLU A 120 -2.93 -12.46 -17.17
CA GLU A 120 -1.46 -12.60 -17.13
C GLU A 120 -1.00 -13.99 -17.56
N LEU A 121 -1.86 -15.02 -17.47
CA LEU A 121 -1.50 -16.38 -17.83
C LEU A 121 -1.15 -16.48 -19.33
N PRO A 122 -0.14 -17.29 -19.72
CA PRO A 122 0.08 -17.69 -21.10
C PRO A 122 -1.17 -18.35 -21.70
N HIS A 123 -1.42 -18.12 -22.99
CA HIS A 123 -2.64 -18.59 -23.68
C HIS A 123 -2.88 -20.11 -23.51
N GLN A 124 -1.82 -20.90 -23.41
CA GLN A 124 -1.88 -22.35 -23.19
C GLN A 124 -2.44 -22.73 -21.82
N LEU A 125 -2.13 -21.96 -20.78
CA LEU A 125 -2.60 -22.19 -19.41
C LEU A 125 -4.03 -21.66 -19.20
N ARG A 126 -4.41 -20.55 -19.87
CA ARG A 126 -5.80 -20.04 -19.81
C ARG A 126 -6.83 -21.06 -20.25
N ALA A 127 -6.55 -21.77 -21.36
CA ALA A 127 -7.46 -22.78 -21.89
C ALA A 127 -7.64 -23.96 -20.90
N VAL A 128 -6.56 -24.39 -20.26
CA VAL A 128 -6.58 -25.48 -19.27
C VAL A 128 -7.34 -25.06 -18.00
N VAL A 129 -7.09 -23.85 -17.49
CA VAL A 129 -7.76 -23.32 -16.30
C VAL A 129 -9.25 -23.11 -16.55
N ALA A 130 -9.62 -22.51 -17.69
CA ALA A 130 -11.03 -22.31 -18.06
C ALA A 130 -11.78 -23.64 -18.20
N GLN A 131 -11.14 -24.66 -18.77
CA GLN A 131 -11.72 -26.00 -18.90
C GLN A 131 -11.94 -26.66 -17.53
N HIS A 132 -11.00 -26.50 -16.59
CA HIS A 132 -11.14 -27.04 -15.24
C HIS A 132 -12.28 -26.36 -14.46
N GLN A 133 -12.34 -25.02 -14.49
CA GLN A 133 -13.41 -24.24 -13.85
C GLN A 133 -14.80 -24.58 -14.41
N THR A 134 -14.93 -24.76 -15.73
CA THR A 134 -16.20 -25.12 -16.36
C THR A 134 -16.64 -26.53 -15.99
N CYS A 135 -15.70 -27.47 -15.86
CA CYS A 135 -15.99 -28.85 -15.48
C CYS A 135 -16.47 -28.95 -14.02
N GLU A 136 -15.89 -28.17 -13.12
CA GLU A 136 -16.29 -28.12 -11.72
C GLU A 136 -17.69 -27.50 -11.53
N MET A 137 -18.04 -26.46 -12.29
CA MET A 137 -19.38 -25.86 -12.26
C MET A 137 -20.49 -26.75 -12.82
N LEU A 138 -20.17 -27.68 -13.74
CA LEU A 138 -21.14 -28.62 -14.32
C LEU A 138 -21.26 -29.94 -13.54
N GLY A 139 -20.35 -30.18 -12.58
CA GLY A 139 -20.30 -31.39 -11.76
C GLY A 139 -21.03 -31.29 -10.41
N ASN A 140 -21.48 -30.09 -10.02
CA ASN A 140 -22.35 -29.81 -8.87
C ASN A 140 -23.78 -29.47 -9.32
#